data_AF-A0A0U4N8W9-F1
#
_entry.id   AF-A0A0U4N8W9-F1
#
_cell.length_a   1.000
_cell.length_b   1.000
_cell.length_c   1.000
_cell.angle_alpha   90.00
_cell.angle_beta   90.00
_cell.angle_gamma   90.00
#
_symmetry.space_group_name_H-M   'P 1'
#
loop_
_entity.id
_entity.type
_entity.pdbx_description
1 polymer ?
#
loop_
_entity_poly.entity_id
_entity_poly.type
_entity_poly.pdbx_seq_one_letter_code
_entity_poly.pdbx_strand_id
1 'polypeptide(L)'
;MNPVLAGIAQRRAVIEMLLTLEDYDLSEFAESWQNYQTDLEAFCAEATEADRSVLEAELKWVQARQQQVIDERQRIGGALINLQNGRKAIDNYGNY
;
A
#
# COMPACT_ATOMS: atom_id res chain seq x y z
N MET A 1 -13.53 11.43 -20.94
CA MET A 1 -12.90 10.57 -19.92
C MET A 1 -13.64 10.84 -18.60
N ASN A 2 -14.14 9.81 -17.92
CA ASN A 2 -14.90 9.98 -16.67
C ASN A 2 -13.97 10.66 -15.62
N PRO A 3 -14.36 11.81 -15.02
CA PRO A 3 -13.51 12.51 -14.07
C PRO A 3 -13.13 11.66 -12.86
N VAL A 4 -13.99 10.71 -12.46
CA VAL A 4 -13.71 9.75 -11.39
C VAL A 4 -12.56 8.81 -11.76
N LEU A 5 -12.57 8.28 -12.99
CA LEU A 5 -11.48 7.43 -13.49
C LEU A 5 -10.14 8.18 -13.60
N ALA A 6 -10.17 9.47 -13.90
CA ALA A 6 -8.96 10.30 -13.90
C ALA A 6 -8.42 10.49 -12.47
N GLY A 7 -9.31 10.70 -11.49
CA GLY A 7 -8.95 10.75 -10.07
C GLY A 7 -8.33 9.44 -9.58
N ILE A 8 -8.96 8.31 -9.89
CA ILE A 8 -8.45 6.96 -9.59
C ILE A 8 -7.04 6.77 -10.17
N ALA A 9 -6.84 7.08 -11.45
CA ALA A 9 -5.53 6.93 -12.09
C ALA A 9 -4.45 7.81 -11.45
N GLN A 10 -4.79 9.04 -11.06
CA GLN A 10 -3.87 9.93 -10.37
C GLN A 10 -3.50 9.39 -8.98
N ARG A 11 -4.48 8.93 -8.19
CA ARG A 11 -4.22 8.35 -6.87
C ARG A 11 -3.39 7.08 -6.95
N ARG A 12 -3.64 6.23 -7.96
CA ARG A 12 -2.82 5.05 -8.24
C ARG A 12 -1.36 5.41 -8.50
N ALA A 13 -1.10 6.42 -9.33
CA ALA A 13 0.26 6.86 -9.62
C ALA A 13 0.99 7.37 -8.36
N VAL A 14 0.29 8.06 -7.46
CA VAL A 14 0.85 8.50 -6.17
C VAL A 14 1.18 7.30 -5.28
N ILE A 15 0.24 6.35 -5.15
CA ILE A 15 0.45 5.12 -4.35
C ILE A 15 1.64 4.32 -4.89
N GLU A 16 1.72 4.15 -6.22
CA GLU A 16 2.83 3.46 -6.87
C GLU A 16 4.16 4.16 -6.60
N MET A 17 4.19 5.50 -6.68
CA MET A 17 5.39 6.28 -6.35
C MET A 17 5.81 6.07 -4.90
N LEU A 18 4.89 6.20 -3.93
CA LEU A 18 5.19 6.03 -2.51
C LEU A 18 5.76 4.63 -2.22
N LEU A 19 5.16 3.59 -2.80
CA LEU A 19 5.60 2.20 -2.66
C LEU A 19 6.96 1.90 -3.31
N THR A 20 7.56 2.83 -4.07
CA THR A 20 8.96 2.69 -4.53
C THR A 20 9.98 3.22 -3.53
N LEU A 21 9.55 4.01 -2.54
CA LEU A 21 10.42 4.59 -1.53
C LEU A 21 10.58 3.60 -0.37
N GLU A 22 11.79 3.49 0.18
CA GLU A 22 12.02 2.60 1.32
C GLU A 22 11.43 3.16 2.63
N ASP A 23 11.27 4.49 2.71
CA ASP A 23 10.78 5.24 3.88
C ASP A 23 9.76 6.30 3.42
N TYR A 24 8.63 5.84 2.85
CA TYR A 24 7.53 6.74 2.49
C TYR A 24 6.73 7.19 3.71
N ASP A 25 6.14 8.37 3.61
CA ASP A 25 5.22 8.86 4.65
C ASP A 25 3.96 7.98 4.68
N LEU A 26 3.79 7.24 5.78
CA LEU A 26 2.64 6.35 6.01
C LEU A 26 1.31 7.11 6.06
N SER A 27 1.33 8.37 6.50
CA SER A 27 0.13 9.21 6.56
C SER A 27 -0.29 9.63 5.15
N GLU A 28 0.67 10.03 4.31
CA GLU A 28 0.42 10.35 2.90
C GLU A 28 -0.07 9.12 2.12
N PHE A 29 0.52 7.94 2.39
CA PHE A 29 0.06 6.68 1.81
C PHE A 29 -1.38 6.35 2.24
N ALA A 30 -1.68 6.45 3.54
CA ALA A 30 -3.01 6.16 4.06
C ALA A 30 -4.08 7.11 3.49
N GLU A 31 -3.78 8.40 3.40
CA GLU A 31 -4.66 9.38 2.77
C GLU A 31 -4.87 9.09 1.29
N SER A 32 -3.80 8.80 0.55
CA SER A 32 -3.88 8.47 -0.87
C SER A 32 -4.70 7.20 -1.12
N TRP A 33 -4.53 6.18 -0.28
CA TRP A 33 -5.28 4.94 -0.33
C TRP A 33 -6.77 5.15 -0.02
N GLN A 34 -7.08 5.93 1.02
CA GLN A 34 -8.47 6.24 1.39
C GLN A 34 -9.19 6.99 0.28
N ASN A 35 -8.53 7.99 -0.32
CA ASN A 35 -9.07 8.75 -1.44
C ASN A 35 -9.30 7.86 -2.67
N TYR A 36 -8.33 7.01 -3.01
CA TYR A 36 -8.49 6.02 -4.07
C TYR A 36 -9.70 5.11 -3.85
N GLN A 37 -9.86 4.59 -2.62
CA GLN A 37 -10.99 3.73 -2.27
C GLN A 37 -12.32 4.45 -2.44
N THR A 38 -12.44 5.69 -1.94
CA THR A 38 -13.66 6.49 -2.07
C THR A 38 -14.01 6.76 -3.53
N ASP A 39 -13.03 7.10 -4.37
CA ASP A 39 -13.27 7.31 -5.80
C ASP A 39 -13.67 6.00 -6.51
N LEU A 40 -13.06 4.87 -6.14
CA LEU A 40 -13.41 3.56 -6.70
C LEU A 40 -14.82 3.11 -6.29
N GLU A 41 -15.22 3.34 -5.04
CA GLU A 41 -16.57 3.06 -4.55
C GLU A 41 -17.62 3.89 -5.29
N ALA A 42 -17.34 5.19 -5.52
CA ALA A 42 -18.19 6.06 -6.32
C ALA A 42 -18.30 5.57 -7.78
N PHE A 43 -17.18 5.15 -8.38
CA PHE A 43 -17.18 4.56 -9.71
C PHE A 43 -18.01 3.27 -9.77
N CYS A 44 -17.86 2.38 -8.79
CA CYS A 44 -18.59 1.11 -8.73
C CYS A 44 -20.10 1.31 -8.58
N ALA A 45 -20.54 2.37 -7.89
CA ALA A 45 -21.96 2.68 -7.72
C ALA A 45 -22.66 3.03 -9.05
N GLU A 46 -21.92 3.57 -10.02
CA GLU A 46 -22.43 3.98 -11.33
C GLU A 46 -21.99 3.03 -12.46
N ALA A 47 -21.16 2.04 -12.15
CA ALA A 47 -20.57 1.13 -13.13
C ALA A 47 -21.62 0.27 -13.84
N THR A 48 -21.38 0.04 -15.12
CA THR A 48 -22.21 -0.82 -15.97
C THR A 48 -21.40 -2.04 -16.44
N GLU A 49 -22.05 -2.96 -17.16
CA GLU A 49 -21.35 -4.12 -17.74
C GLU A 49 -20.20 -3.71 -18.69
N ALA A 50 -20.29 -2.53 -19.31
CA ALA A 50 -19.22 -1.99 -20.15
C ALA A 50 -17.93 -1.69 -19.37
N ASP A 51 -18.04 -1.45 -18.06
CA ASP A 51 -16.93 -1.10 -17.18
C ASP A 51 -16.25 -2.32 -16.54
N ARG A 52 -16.75 -3.55 -16.79
CA ARG A 52 -16.22 -4.79 -16.20
C ARG A 52 -14.71 -4.93 -16.35
N SER A 53 -14.19 -4.65 -17.54
CA SER A 53 -12.75 -4.77 -17.83
C SER A 53 -11.90 -3.82 -16.98
N VAL A 54 -12.42 -2.63 -16.67
CA VAL A 54 -11.76 -1.65 -15.79
C VAL A 54 -11.77 -2.17 -14.37
N LEU A 55 -12.92 -2.63 -13.87
CA LEU A 55 -13.05 -3.18 -12.51
C LEU A 55 -12.16 -4.42 -12.28
N GLU A 56 -12.04 -5.30 -13.27
CA GLU A 56 -11.12 -6.45 -13.21
C GLU A 56 -9.65 -6.02 -13.14
N ALA A 57 -9.28 -4.95 -13.86
CA ALA A 57 -7.93 -4.40 -13.79
C ALA A 57 -7.66 -3.76 -12.43
N GLU A 58 -8.63 -3.03 -11.87
CA GLU A 58 -8.51 -2.43 -10.53
C GLU A 58 -8.41 -3.51 -9.45
N LEU A 59 -9.19 -4.58 -9.53
CA LEU A 59 -9.10 -5.70 -8.58
C LEU A 59 -7.70 -6.33 -8.58
N LYS A 60 -7.15 -6.63 -9.76
CA LYS A 60 -5.78 -7.16 -9.89
C LYS A 60 -4.75 -6.18 -9.33
N TRP A 61 -4.96 -4.89 -9.55
CA TRP A 61 -4.06 -3.86 -9.06
C TRP A 61 -4.07 -3.78 -7.52
N VAL A 62 -5.25 -3.79 -6.90
CA VAL A 62 -5.40 -3.77 -5.43
C VAL A 62 -4.76 -5.00 -4.80
N GLN A 63 -5.01 -6.19 -5.36
CA GLN A 63 -4.44 -7.43 -4.85
C GLN A 63 -2.90 -7.42 -4.84
N ALA A 64 -2.29 -6.93 -5.92
CA ALA A 64 -0.84 -6.84 -6.00
C ALA A 64 -0.25 -5.84 -4.98
N ARG A 65 -0.92 -4.71 -4.76
CA ARG A 65 -0.51 -3.70 -3.75
C ARG A 65 -0.69 -4.19 -2.32
N GLN A 66 -1.78 -4.89 -2.04
CA GLN A 66 -1.97 -5.55 -0.73
C GLN A 66 -0.87 -6.56 -0.45
N GLN A 67 -0.51 -7.39 -1.43
CA GLN A 67 0.59 -8.34 -1.26
C GLN A 67 1.92 -7.64 -0.98
N GLN A 68 2.24 -6.57 -1.71
CA GLN A 68 3.45 -5.79 -1.49
C GLN A 68 3.52 -5.23 -0.05
N VAL A 69 2.43 -4.62 0.44
CA VAL A 69 2.38 -4.07 1.81
C VAL A 69 2.48 -5.17 2.87
N ILE A 70 1.91 -6.37 2.60
CA ILE A 70 2.06 -7.54 3.47
C ILE A 70 3.53 -7.97 3.56
N ASP A 71 4.22 -8.05 2.43
CA ASP A 71 5.63 -8.45 2.36
C ASP A 71 6.53 -7.42 3.08
N GLU A 72 6.27 -6.13 2.89
CA GLU A 72 6.94 -5.04 3.61
C GLU A 72 6.78 -5.17 5.13
N ARG A 73 5.54 -5.42 5.59
CA ARG A 73 5.25 -5.62 7.01
C ARG A 73 5.98 -6.84 7.57
N GLN A 74 6.06 -7.95 6.84
CA GLN A 74 6.79 -9.13 7.27
C GLN A 74 8.29 -8.86 7.38
N ARG A 75 8.87 -8.16 6.40
CA ARG A 75 10.28 -7.74 6.40
C ARG A 75 10.61 -6.87 7.61
N ILE A 76 9.79 -5.85 7.89
CA ILE A 76 9.96 -4.95 9.03
C ILE A 76 9.83 -5.75 10.35
N GLY A 77 8.83 -6.63 10.45
CA GLY A 77 8.66 -7.51 11.61
C GLY A 77 9.91 -8.38 11.89
N GLY A 78 10.49 -8.97 10.85
CA GLY A 78 11.74 -9.73 10.96
C GLY A 78 12.93 -8.87 11.41
N ALA A 79 13.07 -7.66 10.87
CA ALA A 79 14.11 -6.71 11.27
C ALA A 79 13.99 -6.30 12.76
N LEU A 80 12.76 -6.05 13.24
CA LEU A 80 12.51 -5.73 14.64
C LEU A 80 12.89 -6.87 15.58
N ILE A 81 12.57 -8.13 15.22
CA ILE A 81 12.97 -9.31 16.00
C ILE A 81 14.50 -9.41 16.07
N ASN A 82 15.19 -9.19 14.95
CA ASN A 82 16.66 -9.22 14.91
C ASN A 82 17.28 -8.12 15.79
N LEU A 83 16.73 -6.90 15.77
CA LEU A 83 17.16 -5.81 16.64
C LEU A 83 16.96 -6.14 18.13
N GLN A 84 15.82 -6.74 18.48
CA GLN A 84 15.56 -7.18 19.86
C GLN A 84 16.55 -8.27 20.31
N ASN A 85 16.88 -9.21 19.45
CA ASN A 85 17.86 -10.26 19.73
C ASN A 85 19.28 -9.69 19.86
N GLY A 86 19.66 -8.77 18.96
CA GLY A 86 20.94 -8.05 19.04
C GLY A 86 21.06 -7.25 20.34
N ARG A 87 19.99 -6.57 20.76
CA ARG A 87 19.96 -5.85 22.03
C ARG A 87 20.18 -6.77 23.22
N LYS A 88 19.47 -7.90 23.27
CA LYS A 88 19.66 -8.93 24.33
C LYS A 88 21.08 -9.46 24.36
N ALA A 89 21.71 -9.69 23.21
CA ALA A 89 23.10 -10.14 23.15
C ALA A 89 24.06 -9.09 23.70
N ILE A 90 23.89 -7.81 23.34
CA ILE A 90 24.69 -6.72 23.90
C ILE A 90 24.51 -6.62 25.42
N ASP A 91 23.28 -6.68 25.92
CA ASP A 91 23.00 -6.59 27.36
C ASP A 91 23.61 -7.78 28.14
N ASN A 92 23.66 -8.98 27.53
CA ASN A 92 24.19 -10.20 28.14
C ASN A 92 25.72 -10.32 28.08
N TYR A 93 26.37 -9.80 27.02
CA TYR A 93 27.81 -9.97 26.78
C TYR A 93 28.63 -8.68 26.89
N GLY A 94 27.99 -7.51 26.94
CA GLY A 94 28.63 -6.18 27.05
C GLY A 94 28.79 -5.66 28.49
N ASN A 95 28.40 -6.44 29.50
CA ASN A 95 28.59 -6.12 30.93
C ASN A 95 29.90 -6.71 31.52
N TYR A 96 30.92 -6.94 30.68
CA TYR A 96 32.27 -7.33 31.09
C TYR A 96 33.26 -6.19 30.88
#